data_AF-A0A7S1T412-F1
#
_entry.id   AF-A0A7S1T412-F1
#
_cell.length_a   1.000
_cell.length_b   1.000
_cell.length_c   1.000
_cell.angle_alpha   90.00
_cell.angle_beta   90.00
_cell.angle_gamma   90.00
#
_symmetry.space_group_name_H-M   'P 1'
#
loop_
_entity.id
_entity.type
_entity.pdbx_description
1 polymer ?
#
loop_
_entity_poly.entity_id
_entity_poly.type
_entity_poly.pdbx_seq_one_letter_code
_entity_poly.pdbx_strand_id
1 'polypeptide(L)'
;AVSLDSTQPQAISHAEEGVAGRCASVATETKRLNTVFEKLCVSMQSWGYPAHVIDYIKLVLIARGAAKALWIVDESRLLHKALLKAVAEVDAVKVRLVTLPRAGDIVEELKACSSAAEAEGVRRRKREELMEAVHGQRFQALVRGMSSILHDVTRWVGEISVSHVNSKKLFLAGDRDRAHGTTMFTPDGFQMIPVFEAFRGVCDKYRPHMYAVMQQDGWPPPAGAFRTKMLNGETQCRVCRAKYASLWIHRGICWVCEESERNAGRCPHRAACNPAAFCPHRKQCFLCSAASCEECCFFYADGEDVQCLVERFKPVAIYLDFDRTLCTTRGGGSPLVGNHSLDPGLLSVLSCAPETATVVTRNSYRDDIKKFMEMKGLGRAKIFTTRKHQSKADAMIDASELGPEECILFVDDTIAELIDPRLTEKYERGQLKRVLFSRARI
;
A
#
# COMPACT_ATOMS: atom_id res chain seq x y z
N ALA A 1 29.60 53.51 -20.15
CA ALA A 1 28.20 53.77 -20.55
C ALA A 1 27.55 52.43 -20.84
N VAL A 2 26.81 51.88 -19.86
CA VAL A 2 25.33 51.67 -19.90
C VAL A 2 24.97 50.50 -20.82
N SER A 3 24.29 49.41 -20.43
CA SER A 3 23.45 49.12 -19.28
C SER A 3 23.39 47.60 -19.03
N LEU A 4 23.52 47.20 -17.77
CA LEU A 4 23.02 45.93 -17.22
C LEU A 4 21.74 46.27 -16.48
N ASP A 5 20.60 45.72 -16.91
CA ASP A 5 19.30 45.75 -16.24
C ASP A 5 18.42 44.68 -16.94
N SER A 6 17.54 43.90 -16.31
CA SER A 6 17.12 43.77 -14.92
C SER A 6 16.44 42.40 -14.80
N THR A 7 16.98 41.49 -13.99
CA THR A 7 16.24 40.35 -13.45
C THR A 7 15.94 40.67 -11.99
N GLN A 8 14.73 41.17 -11.72
CA GLN A 8 14.21 41.27 -10.36
C GLN A 8 13.96 39.86 -9.80
N PRO A 9 14.49 39.51 -8.61
CA PRO A 9 14.01 38.36 -7.87
C PRO A 9 12.72 38.74 -7.13
N GLN A 10 11.58 38.24 -7.61
CA GLN A 10 10.35 38.15 -6.80
C GLN A 10 10.50 36.99 -5.81
N ALA A 11 11.08 37.30 -4.66
CA ALA A 11 10.96 36.49 -3.46
C ALA A 11 10.73 37.42 -2.28
N ILE A 12 9.94 36.93 -1.31
CA ILE A 12 9.61 37.55 -0.01
C ILE A 12 8.38 38.46 -0.06
N SER A 13 7.19 37.85 -0.19
CA SER A 13 5.95 38.40 0.38
C SER A 13 5.01 37.33 0.95
N HIS A 14 5.14 36.06 0.55
CA HIS A 14 4.32 34.95 1.08
C HIS A 14 4.85 34.30 2.38
N ALA A 15 6.03 34.70 2.88
CA ALA A 15 6.56 34.15 4.12
C ALA A 15 5.93 34.79 5.38
N GLU A 16 5.52 36.06 5.30
CA GLU A 16 5.00 36.80 6.46
C GLU A 16 3.53 36.43 6.77
N GLU A 17 2.69 36.18 5.76
CA GLU A 17 1.32 35.68 5.96
C GLU A 17 1.29 34.26 6.56
N GLY A 18 2.26 33.41 6.20
CA GLY A 18 2.40 32.05 6.73
C GLY A 18 2.96 31.97 8.16
N VAL A 19 3.62 33.03 8.63
CA VAL A 19 4.11 33.17 10.03
C VAL A 19 3.03 33.80 10.90
N ALA A 20 2.28 34.79 10.39
CA ALA A 20 1.13 35.37 11.09
C ALA A 20 0.00 34.35 11.31
N GLY A 21 -0.30 33.50 10.31
CA GLY A 21 -1.27 32.41 10.44
C GLY A 21 -0.84 31.31 11.43
N ARG A 22 0.46 31.00 11.49
CA ARG A 22 1.04 30.07 12.49
C ARG A 22 1.08 30.67 13.89
N CYS A 23 1.38 31.96 14.05
CA CYS A 23 1.32 32.62 15.36
C CYS A 23 -0.13 32.75 15.88
N ALA A 24 -1.10 32.99 15.00
CA ALA A 24 -2.51 33.04 15.37
C ALA A 24 -3.06 31.66 15.75
N SER A 25 -2.63 30.58 15.07
CA SER A 25 -2.97 29.21 15.46
C SER A 25 -2.33 28.86 16.80
N VAL A 26 -1.03 29.13 16.99
CA VAL A 26 -0.29 28.89 18.27
C VAL A 26 -0.86 29.69 19.44
N ALA A 27 -1.29 30.93 19.23
CA ALA A 27 -1.93 31.75 20.27
C ALA A 27 -3.32 31.24 20.66
N THR A 28 -4.07 30.68 19.70
CA THR A 28 -5.38 30.05 19.94
C THR A 28 -5.21 28.66 20.56
N GLU A 29 -4.16 27.92 20.16
CA GLU A 29 -3.72 26.61 20.66
C GLU A 29 -3.30 26.67 22.14
N THR A 30 -2.57 27.72 22.54
CA THR A 30 -2.17 27.93 23.95
C THR A 30 -3.37 28.24 24.84
N LYS A 31 -4.40 28.91 24.30
CA LYS A 31 -5.57 29.39 25.06
C LYS A 31 -6.52 28.28 25.51
N ARG A 32 -6.69 27.20 24.72
CA ARG A 32 -7.60 26.08 25.06
C ARG A 32 -6.98 25.04 25.99
N LEU A 33 -5.69 24.74 25.82
CA LEU A 33 -4.93 23.87 26.71
C LEU A 33 -4.85 24.43 28.12
N ASN A 34 -4.67 25.75 28.22
CA ASN A 34 -4.74 26.47 29.47
C ASN A 34 -6.07 26.21 30.21
N THR A 35 -7.22 26.12 29.54
CA THR A 35 -8.52 25.99 30.22
C THR A 35 -8.70 24.67 31.00
N VAL A 36 -8.17 23.53 30.52
CA VAL A 36 -8.28 22.24 31.23
C VAL A 36 -7.26 22.16 32.37
N PHE A 37 -6.03 22.60 32.12
CA PHE A 37 -5.01 22.68 33.16
C PHE A 37 -5.37 23.72 34.23
N GLU A 38 -5.96 24.85 33.86
CA GLU A 38 -6.48 25.87 34.78
C GLU A 38 -7.59 25.31 35.65
N LYS A 39 -8.56 24.56 35.08
CA LYS A 39 -9.59 23.89 35.88
C LYS A 39 -8.99 22.89 36.88
N LEU A 40 -7.98 22.13 36.46
CA LEU A 40 -7.27 21.22 37.35
C LEU A 40 -6.52 21.98 38.45
N CYS A 41 -5.79 23.04 38.10
CA CYS A 41 -5.06 23.89 39.05
C CYS A 41 -6.02 24.56 40.05
N VAL A 42 -7.17 25.08 39.60
CA VAL A 42 -8.22 25.65 40.45
C VAL A 42 -8.80 24.59 41.40
N SER A 43 -9.03 23.36 40.91
CA SER A 43 -9.51 22.27 41.77
C SER A 43 -8.47 21.85 42.81
N MET A 44 -7.19 21.82 42.43
CA MET A 44 -6.11 21.50 43.37
C MET A 44 -5.90 22.61 44.39
N GLN A 45 -6.09 23.87 44.01
CA GLN A 45 -6.09 25.00 44.94
C GLN A 45 -7.24 24.87 45.95
N SER A 46 -8.45 24.48 45.51
CA SER A 46 -9.59 24.28 46.42
C SER A 46 -9.42 23.07 47.35
N TRP A 47 -8.59 22.10 46.96
CA TRP A 47 -8.17 20.98 47.83
C TRP A 47 -6.99 21.32 48.76
N GLY A 48 -6.50 22.56 48.75
CA GLY A 48 -5.47 23.04 49.66
C GLY A 48 -4.03 22.71 49.24
N TYR A 49 -3.78 22.35 47.98
CA TYR A 49 -2.41 22.11 47.52
C TYR A 49 -1.61 23.44 47.43
N PRO A 50 -0.37 23.48 47.93
CA PRO A 50 0.50 24.65 47.79
C PRO A 50 0.82 24.97 46.32
N ALA A 51 0.97 26.25 45.99
CA ALA A 51 1.19 26.72 44.61
C ALA A 51 2.38 26.02 43.90
N HIS A 52 3.50 25.83 44.60
CA HIS A 52 4.68 25.16 44.05
C HIS A 52 4.43 23.67 43.70
N VAL A 53 3.54 22.99 44.42
CA VAL A 53 3.16 21.59 44.13
C VAL A 53 2.29 21.53 42.88
N ILE A 54 1.38 22.49 42.72
CA ILE A 54 0.51 22.61 41.54
C ILE A 54 1.35 22.88 40.29
N ASP A 55 2.32 23.79 40.37
CA ASP A 55 3.25 24.09 39.28
C ASP A 55 4.11 22.87 38.90
N TYR A 56 4.63 22.14 39.90
CA TYR A 56 5.36 20.90 39.67
C TYR A 56 4.51 19.86 38.94
N ILE A 57 3.26 19.62 39.39
CA ILE A 57 2.34 18.67 38.76
C ILE A 57 2.00 19.08 37.33
N LYS A 58 1.78 20.38 37.08
CA LYS A 58 1.56 20.91 35.73
C LYS A 58 2.74 20.61 34.81
N LEU A 59 3.98 20.88 35.26
CA LEU A 59 5.19 20.58 34.49
C LEU A 59 5.37 19.09 34.22
N VAL A 60 5.09 18.23 35.21
CA VAL A 60 5.14 16.77 35.05
C VAL A 60 4.14 16.27 34.01
N LEU A 61 2.91 16.78 34.03
CA LEU A 61 1.87 16.41 33.06
C LEU A 61 2.23 16.86 31.64
N ILE A 62 2.80 18.06 31.48
CA ILE A 62 3.31 18.54 30.19
C ILE A 62 4.45 17.64 29.70
N ALA A 63 5.46 17.39 30.54
CA ALA A 63 6.62 16.57 30.20
C ALA A 63 6.24 15.13 29.84
N ARG A 64 5.21 14.57 30.48
CA ARG A 64 4.66 13.24 30.17
C ARG A 64 3.68 13.23 28.99
N GLY A 65 3.46 14.36 28.32
CA GLY A 65 2.66 14.44 27.11
C GLY A 65 1.16 14.50 27.32
N ALA A 66 0.67 14.75 28.55
CA ALA A 66 -0.78 14.86 28.82
C ALA A 66 -1.42 16.02 28.01
N ALA A 67 -0.68 17.11 27.82
CA ALA A 67 -1.10 18.23 26.98
C ALA A 67 -1.34 17.78 25.53
N LYS A 68 -0.39 17.04 24.96
CA LYS A 68 -0.50 16.49 23.60
C LYS A 68 -1.66 15.49 23.48
N ALA A 69 -1.83 14.64 24.49
CA ALA A 69 -2.92 13.65 24.52
C ALA A 69 -4.31 14.33 24.52
N LEU A 70 -4.52 15.34 25.38
CA LEU A 70 -5.77 16.10 25.42
C LEU A 70 -6.04 16.82 24.10
N TRP A 71 -5.01 17.36 23.46
CA TRP A 71 -5.16 18.00 22.16
C TRP A 71 -5.57 17.01 21.07
N ILE A 72 -4.94 15.84 21.01
CA ILE A 72 -5.33 14.77 20.08
C ILE A 72 -6.82 14.40 20.27
N VAL A 73 -7.31 14.34 21.51
CA VAL A 73 -8.73 14.06 21.80
C VAL A 73 -9.64 15.16 21.25
N ASP A 74 -9.33 16.44 21.50
CA ASP A 74 -10.16 17.56 21.03
C ASP A 74 -10.15 17.66 19.50
N GLU A 75 -8.97 17.56 18.88
CA GLU A 75 -8.82 17.56 17.43
C GLU A 75 -9.53 16.37 16.78
N SER A 76 -9.49 15.19 17.40
CA SER A 76 -10.23 14.02 16.90
C SER A 76 -11.74 14.27 16.90
N ARG A 77 -12.28 14.97 17.92
CA ARG A 77 -13.70 15.35 17.97
C ARG A 77 -14.07 16.41 16.93
N LEU A 78 -13.21 17.42 16.75
CA LEU A 78 -13.39 18.45 15.72
C LEU A 78 -13.36 17.82 14.33
N LEU A 79 -12.40 16.95 14.08
CA LEU A 79 -12.28 16.18 12.84
C LEU A 79 -13.52 15.32 12.62
N HIS A 80 -13.99 14.58 13.63
CA HIS A 80 -15.21 13.77 13.52
C HIS A 80 -16.42 14.62 13.11
N LYS A 81 -16.61 15.80 13.72
CA LYS A 81 -17.70 16.72 13.37
C LYS A 81 -17.58 17.25 11.94
N ALA A 82 -16.37 17.59 11.50
CA ALA A 82 -16.12 18.03 10.13
C ALA A 82 -16.39 16.90 9.12
N LEU A 83 -15.98 15.68 9.45
CA LEU A 83 -16.23 14.48 8.65
C LEU A 83 -17.72 14.18 8.51
N LEU A 84 -18.51 14.26 9.59
CA LEU A 84 -19.97 14.12 9.53
C LEU A 84 -20.62 15.13 8.57
N LYS A 85 -20.13 16.38 8.55
CA LYS A 85 -20.60 17.39 7.58
C LYS A 85 -20.23 17.00 6.14
N ALA A 86 -18.98 16.58 5.92
CA ALA A 86 -18.51 16.16 4.62
C ALA A 86 -19.29 14.93 4.09
N VAL A 87 -19.61 13.97 4.95
CA VAL A 87 -20.47 12.83 4.62
C VAL A 87 -21.82 13.29 4.13
N ALA A 88 -22.48 14.21 4.85
CA ALA A 88 -23.79 14.73 4.46
C ALA A 88 -23.74 15.46 3.10
N GLU A 89 -22.69 16.24 2.84
CA GLU A 89 -22.49 16.92 1.57
C GLU A 89 -22.27 15.94 0.40
N VAL A 90 -21.42 14.92 0.61
CA VAL A 90 -21.14 13.88 -0.38
C VAL A 90 -22.39 13.06 -0.69
N ASP A 91 -23.18 12.70 0.32
CA ASP A 91 -24.42 11.94 0.13
C ASP A 91 -25.49 12.78 -0.59
N ALA A 92 -25.58 14.08 -0.31
CA ALA A 92 -26.45 15.00 -1.06
C ALA A 92 -26.05 15.07 -2.54
N VAL A 93 -24.76 15.15 -2.85
CA VAL A 93 -24.24 15.11 -4.23
C VAL A 93 -24.55 13.75 -4.87
N LYS A 94 -24.35 12.64 -4.15
CA LYS A 94 -24.64 11.29 -4.63
C LYS A 94 -26.10 11.14 -5.06
N VAL A 95 -27.05 11.65 -4.27
CA VAL A 95 -28.48 11.65 -4.60
C VAL A 95 -28.73 12.43 -5.90
N ARG A 96 -28.14 13.62 -6.05
CA ARG A 96 -28.27 14.45 -7.26
C ARG A 96 -27.67 13.81 -8.51
N LEU A 97 -26.62 12.99 -8.37
CA LEU A 97 -26.00 12.30 -9.51
C LEU A 97 -26.80 11.08 -9.98
N VAL A 98 -27.61 10.47 -9.11
CA VAL A 98 -28.49 9.35 -9.50
C VAL A 98 -29.60 9.79 -10.45
N THR A 99 -30.00 11.07 -10.42
CA THR A 99 -31.03 11.62 -11.31
C THR A 99 -30.49 11.99 -12.69
N LEU A 100 -29.18 11.90 -12.93
CA LEU A 100 -28.61 12.17 -14.25
C LEU A 100 -28.91 11.01 -15.23
N PRO A 101 -29.12 11.32 -16.53
CA PRO A 101 -29.30 10.31 -17.56
C PRO A 101 -28.14 9.31 -17.59
N ARG A 102 -28.43 8.04 -17.88
CA ARG A 102 -27.38 7.03 -18.05
C ARG A 102 -26.90 7.04 -19.49
N ALA A 103 -25.59 6.94 -19.68
CA ALA A 103 -24.97 6.86 -21.00
C ALA A 103 -25.51 5.68 -21.82
N GLY A 104 -25.84 4.55 -21.17
CA GLY A 104 -26.43 3.39 -21.83
C GLY A 104 -27.77 3.69 -22.48
N ASP A 105 -28.65 4.41 -21.78
CA ASP A 105 -30.00 4.75 -22.26
C ASP A 105 -29.89 5.65 -23.51
N ILE A 106 -28.99 6.64 -23.48
CA ILE A 106 -28.72 7.55 -24.61
C ILE A 106 -28.11 6.78 -25.81
N VAL A 107 -27.26 5.78 -25.56
CA VAL A 107 -26.68 4.94 -26.63
C VAL A 107 -27.76 4.11 -27.31
N GLU A 108 -28.72 3.56 -26.58
CA GLU A 108 -29.84 2.82 -27.16
C GLU A 108 -30.78 3.74 -27.96
N GLU A 109 -31.06 4.95 -27.47
CA GLU A 109 -31.79 5.97 -28.23
C GLU A 109 -31.08 6.35 -29.54
N LEU A 110 -29.75 6.49 -29.50
CA LEU A 110 -28.93 6.77 -30.68
C LEU A 110 -28.95 5.62 -31.70
N LYS A 111 -29.00 4.36 -31.24
CA LYS A 111 -29.11 3.19 -32.13
C LYS A 111 -30.50 3.09 -32.77
N ALA A 112 -31.55 3.53 -32.07
CA ALA A 112 -32.93 3.52 -32.58
C ALA A 112 -33.21 4.59 -33.64
N CYS A 113 -32.39 5.65 -33.73
CA CYS A 113 -32.52 6.72 -34.72
C CYS A 113 -32.09 6.25 -36.13
N SER A 114 -33.05 5.84 -36.97
CA SER A 114 -32.83 5.18 -38.26
C SER A 114 -33.03 6.05 -39.52
N SER A 115 -33.51 7.31 -39.42
CA SER A 115 -33.73 8.18 -40.60
C SER A 115 -32.51 9.06 -40.94
N ALA A 116 -32.23 9.25 -42.22
CA ALA A 116 -31.03 9.94 -42.73
C ALA A 116 -31.16 11.49 -42.83
N ALA A 117 -32.38 12.04 -42.78
CA ALA A 117 -32.64 13.45 -43.12
C ALA A 117 -32.76 14.41 -41.91
N GLU A 118 -33.13 13.93 -40.71
CA GLU A 118 -33.12 14.70 -39.45
C GLU A 118 -31.81 14.54 -38.67
N ALA A 119 -30.84 13.88 -39.28
CA ALA A 119 -29.96 12.99 -38.57
C ALA A 119 -28.72 13.67 -37.96
N GLU A 120 -28.17 14.71 -38.57
CA GLU A 120 -26.88 15.24 -38.08
C GLU A 120 -27.04 16.18 -36.87
N GLY A 121 -28.04 17.06 -36.88
CA GLY A 121 -28.30 17.97 -35.76
C GLY A 121 -28.76 17.25 -34.49
N VAL A 122 -29.65 16.26 -34.64
CA VAL A 122 -30.12 15.41 -33.54
C VAL A 122 -28.99 14.51 -33.02
N ARG A 123 -28.20 13.88 -33.90
CA ARG A 123 -27.02 13.10 -33.48
C ARG A 123 -25.98 13.97 -32.79
N ARG A 124 -25.76 15.21 -33.22
CA ARG A 124 -24.81 16.13 -32.56
C ARG A 124 -25.25 16.45 -31.14
N ARG A 125 -26.52 16.82 -30.95
CA ARG A 125 -27.09 17.08 -29.62
C ARG A 125 -27.06 15.84 -28.73
N LYS A 126 -27.44 14.68 -29.25
CA LYS A 126 -27.38 13.40 -28.52
C LYS A 126 -25.95 12.97 -28.20
N ARG A 127 -24.96 13.33 -29.02
CA ARG A 127 -23.54 13.15 -28.68
C ARG A 127 -23.10 14.06 -27.54
N GLU A 128 -23.54 15.31 -27.52
CA GLU A 128 -23.29 16.24 -26.40
C GLU A 128 -23.92 15.69 -25.10
N GLU A 129 -25.18 15.25 -25.14
CA GLU A 129 -25.89 14.59 -24.03
C GLU A 129 -25.16 13.31 -23.57
N LEU A 130 -24.67 12.49 -24.51
CA LEU A 130 -23.90 11.29 -24.19
C LEU A 130 -22.59 11.63 -23.48
N MET A 131 -21.87 12.66 -23.94
CA MET A 131 -20.63 13.10 -23.29
C MET A 131 -20.89 13.61 -21.87
N GLU A 132 -21.98 14.36 -21.68
CA GLU A 132 -22.40 14.83 -20.36
C GLU A 132 -22.79 13.66 -19.44
N ALA A 133 -23.55 12.68 -19.95
CA ALA A 133 -23.90 11.47 -19.20
C ALA A 133 -22.68 10.63 -18.84
N VAL A 134 -21.70 10.50 -19.76
CA VAL A 134 -20.42 9.82 -19.47
C VAL A 134 -19.65 10.56 -18.38
N HIS A 135 -19.56 11.90 -18.44
CA HIS A 135 -18.93 12.69 -17.38
C HIS A 135 -19.68 12.54 -16.04
N GLY A 136 -21.00 12.61 -16.06
CA GLY A 136 -21.86 12.41 -14.89
C GLY A 136 -21.65 11.04 -14.25
N GLN A 137 -21.60 9.97 -15.05
CA GLN A 137 -21.32 8.62 -14.58
C GLN A 137 -19.91 8.46 -14.00
N ARG A 138 -18.89 9.07 -14.60
CA ARG A 138 -17.53 9.09 -14.03
C ARG A 138 -17.51 9.77 -12.67
N PHE A 139 -18.19 10.90 -12.55
CA PHE A 139 -18.28 11.62 -11.29
C PHE A 139 -19.11 10.85 -10.25
N GLN A 140 -20.18 10.17 -10.67
CA GLN A 140 -20.98 9.30 -9.82
C GLN A 140 -20.15 8.12 -9.28
N ALA A 141 -19.32 7.49 -10.12
CA ALA A 141 -18.43 6.42 -9.70
C ALA A 141 -17.40 6.91 -8.66
N LEU A 142 -16.82 8.09 -8.90
CA LEU A 142 -15.90 8.74 -7.96
C LEU A 142 -16.58 9.02 -6.61
N VAL A 143 -17.72 9.71 -6.63
CA VAL A 143 -18.49 10.07 -5.42
C VAL A 143 -18.96 8.82 -4.68
N ARG A 144 -19.34 7.75 -5.38
CA ARG A 144 -19.73 6.48 -4.74
C ARG A 144 -18.57 5.86 -3.96
N GLY A 145 -17.37 5.79 -4.56
CA GLY A 145 -16.18 5.27 -3.90
C GLY A 145 -15.74 6.15 -2.72
N MET A 146 -15.76 7.47 -2.90
CA MET A 146 -15.45 8.43 -1.83
C MET A 146 -16.43 8.33 -0.66
N SER A 147 -17.74 8.25 -0.93
CA SER A 147 -18.80 8.12 0.08
C SER A 147 -18.53 6.92 0.99
N SER A 148 -18.24 5.73 0.44
CA SER A 148 -17.94 4.55 1.26
C SER A 148 -16.73 4.73 2.18
N ILE A 149 -15.63 5.28 1.65
CA ILE A 149 -14.41 5.49 2.45
C ILE A 149 -14.65 6.56 3.52
N LEU A 150 -15.36 7.64 3.16
CA LEU A 150 -15.62 8.74 4.06
C LEU A 150 -16.53 8.32 5.21
N HIS A 151 -17.57 7.52 4.95
CA HIS A 151 -18.41 6.92 5.98
C HIS A 151 -17.60 6.06 6.95
N ASP A 152 -16.72 5.22 6.43
CA ASP A 152 -15.87 4.33 7.24
C ASP A 152 -14.88 5.13 8.09
N VAL A 153 -14.14 6.09 7.49
CA VAL A 153 -13.24 6.99 8.23
C VAL A 153 -14.01 7.79 9.29
N THR A 154 -15.20 8.31 8.98
CA THR A 154 -16.03 9.05 9.93
C THR A 154 -16.40 8.18 11.13
N ARG A 155 -16.87 6.95 10.87
CA ARG A 155 -17.19 5.98 11.92
C ARG A 155 -15.99 5.75 12.82
N TRP A 156 -14.83 5.42 12.26
CA TRP A 156 -13.65 5.05 13.05
C TRP A 156 -13.04 6.22 13.80
N VAL A 157 -13.01 7.42 13.23
CA VAL A 157 -12.61 8.63 13.98
C VAL A 157 -13.59 8.89 15.12
N GLY A 158 -14.88 8.67 14.90
CA GLY A 158 -15.91 8.67 15.95
C GLY A 158 -15.60 7.67 17.07
N GLU A 159 -15.34 6.42 16.73
CA GLU A 159 -14.97 5.37 17.68
C GLU A 159 -13.68 5.71 18.46
N ILE A 160 -12.63 6.21 17.81
CA ILE A 160 -11.38 6.66 18.46
C ILE A 160 -11.67 7.79 19.45
N SER A 161 -12.51 8.76 19.07
CA SER A 161 -12.81 9.92 19.90
C SER A 161 -13.50 9.56 21.24
N VAL A 162 -14.12 8.37 21.31
CA VAL A 162 -14.78 7.84 22.51
C VAL A 162 -14.06 6.64 23.15
N SER A 163 -13.17 5.95 22.43
CA SER A 163 -12.55 4.70 22.89
C SER A 163 -11.52 4.86 24.01
N HIS A 164 -11.06 6.09 24.26
CA HIS A 164 -10.21 6.41 25.42
C HIS A 164 -10.83 6.00 26.77
N VAL A 165 -12.14 5.72 26.81
CA VAL A 165 -12.86 5.23 27.99
C VAL A 165 -12.71 3.73 28.21
N ASN A 166 -12.44 2.94 27.16
CA ASN A 166 -12.54 1.47 27.18
C ASN A 166 -11.21 0.72 26.93
N SER A 167 -10.06 1.42 26.88
CA SER A 167 -8.70 0.84 26.69
C SER A 167 -8.51 -0.05 25.45
N LYS A 168 -9.46 -0.05 24.49
CA LYS A 168 -9.37 -0.84 23.27
C LYS A 168 -8.42 -0.17 22.28
N LYS A 169 -7.34 -0.85 21.92
CA LYS A 169 -6.41 -0.40 20.87
C LYS A 169 -7.12 -0.56 19.51
N LEU A 170 -7.47 0.56 18.88
CA LEU A 170 -8.19 0.57 17.59
C LEU A 170 -7.24 0.68 16.39
N PHE A 171 -6.19 1.48 16.52
CA PHE A 171 -5.17 1.68 15.49
C PHE A 171 -3.80 1.67 16.15
N LEU A 172 -2.83 1.00 15.52
CA LEU A 172 -1.43 1.06 15.91
C LEU A 172 -0.65 1.79 14.82
N ALA A 173 -0.28 3.04 15.10
CA ALA A 173 0.69 3.74 14.28
C ALA A 173 2.09 3.21 14.63
N GLY A 174 2.76 2.58 13.67
CA GLY A 174 4.19 2.31 13.79
C GLY A 174 4.96 3.59 13.53
N ASP A 175 5.67 4.12 14.52
CA ASP A 175 6.65 5.22 14.36
C ASP A 175 7.93 4.72 13.64
N ARG A 176 7.78 4.09 12.46
CA ARG A 176 8.91 3.65 11.65
C ARG A 176 9.08 4.54 10.43
N ASP A 177 10.34 4.85 10.19
CA ASP A 177 10.87 5.71 9.13
C ASP A 177 10.15 5.49 7.78
N ARG A 178 9.75 6.59 7.11
CA ARG A 178 8.97 6.59 5.85
C ARG A 178 9.57 5.72 4.73
N ALA A 179 10.85 5.35 4.86
CA ALA A 179 11.54 4.43 3.97
C ALA A 179 11.09 2.95 4.08
N HIS A 180 10.36 2.55 5.14
CA HIS A 180 10.11 1.14 5.46
C HIS A 180 8.65 0.68 5.35
N GLY A 181 7.75 1.49 4.79
CA GLY A 181 6.33 1.12 4.62
C GLY A 181 5.61 1.02 5.97
N THR A 182 4.59 1.86 6.15
CA THR A 182 3.78 1.82 7.36
C THR A 182 2.77 0.69 7.21
N THR A 183 2.94 -0.43 7.92
CA THR A 183 1.86 -1.41 8.09
C THR A 183 0.73 -0.69 8.85
N MET A 184 -0.34 -0.34 8.14
CA MET A 184 -1.52 0.25 8.75
C MET A 184 -2.36 -0.87 9.37
N PHE A 185 -2.30 -1.02 10.69
CA PHE A 185 -3.28 -1.83 11.40
C PHE A 185 -4.63 -1.12 11.36
N THR A 186 -5.55 -1.65 10.56
CA THR A 186 -6.95 -1.21 10.52
C THR A 186 -7.80 -2.16 11.37
N PRO A 187 -8.72 -1.65 12.19
CA PRO A 187 -9.55 -2.49 13.05
C PRO A 187 -10.54 -3.36 12.26
N ASP A 188 -10.98 -4.45 12.90
CA ASP A 188 -11.98 -5.36 12.33
C ASP A 188 -13.23 -4.62 11.87
N GLY A 189 -13.58 -4.79 10.60
CA GLY A 189 -14.73 -4.13 9.97
C GLY A 189 -14.41 -2.85 9.20
N PHE A 190 -13.14 -2.42 9.12
CA PHE A 190 -12.69 -1.36 8.21
C PHE A 190 -12.90 -1.78 6.74
N GLN A 191 -13.79 -1.08 6.03
CA GLN A 191 -14.36 -1.47 4.73
C GLN A 191 -13.51 -1.05 3.51
N MET A 192 -12.25 -0.68 3.69
CA MET A 192 -11.38 -0.33 2.55
C MET A 192 -11.11 -1.53 1.61
N ILE A 193 -10.96 -2.74 2.15
CA ILE A 193 -10.69 -3.95 1.34
C ILE A 193 -11.85 -4.26 0.36
N PRO A 194 -13.12 -4.33 0.80
CA PRO A 194 -14.26 -4.50 -0.10
C PRO A 194 -14.37 -3.45 -1.21
N VAL A 195 -13.94 -2.20 -0.97
CA VAL A 195 -13.94 -1.15 -2.00
C VAL A 195 -12.95 -1.51 -3.11
N PHE A 196 -11.73 -1.95 -2.77
CA PHE A 196 -10.75 -2.38 -3.76
C PHE A 196 -11.20 -3.64 -4.52
N GLU A 197 -11.83 -4.58 -3.83
CA GLU A 197 -12.42 -5.77 -4.46
C GLU A 197 -13.53 -5.42 -5.44
N ALA A 198 -14.40 -4.45 -5.10
CA ALA A 198 -15.46 -3.99 -5.98
C ALA A 198 -14.90 -3.35 -7.27
N PHE A 199 -13.84 -2.53 -7.17
CA PHE A 199 -13.15 -1.99 -8.33
C PHE A 199 -12.55 -3.09 -9.20
N ARG A 200 -11.90 -4.08 -8.57
CA ARG A 200 -11.35 -5.23 -9.27
C ARG A 200 -12.44 -6.02 -9.99
N GLY A 201 -13.59 -6.24 -9.36
CA GLY A 201 -14.75 -6.90 -9.97
C GLY A 201 -15.30 -6.15 -11.19
N VAL A 202 -15.34 -4.82 -11.15
CA VAL A 202 -15.72 -4.00 -12.31
C VAL A 202 -14.71 -4.17 -13.45
N CYS A 203 -13.41 -4.10 -13.15
CA CYS A 203 -12.37 -4.33 -14.15
C CYS A 203 -12.49 -5.74 -14.74
N ASP A 204 -12.64 -6.77 -13.92
CA ASP A 204 -12.72 -8.15 -14.37
C ASP A 204 -13.98 -8.41 -15.21
N LYS A 205 -15.11 -7.75 -14.88
CA LYS A 205 -16.36 -7.81 -15.67
C LYS A 205 -16.22 -7.19 -17.07
N TYR A 206 -15.64 -5.99 -17.15
CA TYR A 206 -15.63 -5.24 -18.42
C TYR A 206 -14.36 -5.47 -19.25
N ARG A 207 -13.28 -6.00 -18.66
CA ARG A 207 -12.04 -6.29 -19.37
C ARG A 207 -12.24 -7.21 -20.59
N PRO A 208 -12.99 -8.33 -20.51
CA PRO A 208 -13.26 -9.18 -21.70
C PRO A 208 -13.99 -8.42 -22.82
N HIS A 209 -14.97 -7.58 -22.47
CA HIS A 209 -15.70 -6.79 -23.45
C HIS A 209 -14.81 -5.73 -24.11
N MET A 210 -14.00 -5.04 -23.31
CA MET A 210 -12.98 -4.11 -23.81
C MET A 210 -12.04 -4.81 -24.80
N TYR A 211 -11.62 -6.04 -24.51
CA TYR A 211 -10.78 -6.83 -25.41
C TYR A 211 -11.48 -7.20 -26.72
N ALA A 212 -12.69 -7.72 -26.66
CA ALA A 212 -13.45 -8.08 -27.86
C ALA A 212 -13.60 -6.88 -28.81
N VAL A 213 -13.91 -5.72 -28.24
CA VAL A 213 -14.00 -4.45 -28.97
C VAL A 213 -12.65 -4.05 -29.57
N MET A 214 -11.56 -4.14 -28.82
CA MET A 214 -10.22 -3.80 -29.33
C MET A 214 -9.74 -4.75 -30.43
N GLN A 215 -10.11 -6.03 -30.36
CA GLN A 215 -9.81 -7.00 -31.41
C GLN A 215 -10.62 -6.74 -32.68
N GLN A 216 -11.90 -6.39 -32.52
CA GLN A 216 -12.79 -6.09 -33.64
C GLN A 216 -12.44 -4.78 -34.35
N ASP A 217 -12.20 -3.71 -33.59
CA ASP A 217 -11.90 -2.37 -34.12
C ASP A 217 -10.42 -2.22 -34.51
N GLY A 218 -9.56 -3.16 -34.10
CA GLY A 218 -8.11 -3.08 -34.23
C GLY A 218 -7.45 -2.21 -33.14
N TRP A 219 -6.17 -2.47 -32.87
CA TRP A 219 -5.36 -1.69 -31.95
C TRP A 219 -4.01 -1.26 -32.53
N PRO A 220 -3.66 0.04 -32.51
CA PRO A 220 -4.56 1.15 -32.18
C PRO A 220 -5.73 1.23 -33.18
N PRO A 221 -6.90 1.80 -32.80
CA PRO A 221 -8.01 1.95 -33.72
C PRO A 221 -7.60 2.77 -34.96
N PRO A 222 -8.17 2.47 -36.13
CA PRO A 222 -7.87 3.17 -37.37
C PRO A 222 -8.22 4.67 -37.26
N ALA A 223 -7.49 5.49 -38.00
CA ALA A 223 -7.69 6.93 -38.04
C ALA A 223 -9.14 7.26 -38.44
N GLY A 224 -9.83 8.04 -37.60
CA GLY A 224 -11.25 8.39 -37.81
C GLY A 224 -12.24 7.56 -37.01
N ALA A 225 -11.81 6.48 -36.34
CA ALA A 225 -12.67 5.77 -35.40
C ALA A 225 -13.11 6.70 -34.25
N PHE A 226 -14.35 6.55 -33.79
CA PHE A 226 -14.93 7.38 -32.72
C PHE A 226 -14.04 7.45 -31.47
N ARG A 227 -13.35 6.34 -31.15
CA ARG A 227 -12.52 6.19 -29.95
C ARG A 227 -11.11 6.77 -30.07
N THR A 228 -10.66 7.14 -31.27
CA THR A 228 -9.30 7.66 -31.52
C THR A 228 -9.00 8.89 -30.63
N LYS A 229 -10.00 9.74 -30.39
CA LYS A 229 -9.87 10.92 -29.53
C LYS A 229 -9.63 10.59 -28.05
N MET A 230 -10.16 9.47 -27.54
CA MET A 230 -9.98 9.04 -26.15
C MET A 230 -8.68 8.26 -25.93
N LEU A 231 -8.00 7.89 -27.02
CA LEU A 231 -6.74 7.15 -27.00
C LEU A 231 -5.54 8.07 -27.20
N ASN A 232 -5.71 9.15 -27.97
CA ASN A 232 -4.65 10.11 -28.23
C ASN A 232 -4.21 10.81 -26.94
N GLY A 233 -2.90 10.91 -26.76
CA GLY A 233 -2.27 11.67 -25.69
C GLY A 233 -0.78 11.78 -25.93
N GLU A 234 -0.04 12.30 -24.96
CA GLU A 234 1.38 12.61 -25.12
C GLU A 234 2.30 11.52 -24.55
N THR A 235 1.76 10.57 -23.78
CA THR A 235 2.55 9.55 -23.10
C THR A 235 2.96 8.44 -24.07
N GLN A 236 4.26 8.25 -24.25
CA GLN A 236 4.78 7.27 -25.20
C GLN A 236 4.91 5.87 -24.60
N CYS A 237 4.46 4.85 -25.33
CA CYS A 237 4.78 3.45 -25.02
C CYS A 237 6.24 3.15 -25.36
N ARG A 238 6.99 2.55 -24.43
CA ARG A 238 8.39 2.15 -24.67
C ARG A 238 8.58 1.03 -25.68
N VAL A 239 7.55 0.19 -25.90
CA VAL A 239 7.61 -0.98 -26.79
C VAL A 239 7.19 -0.58 -28.21
N CYS A 240 5.93 -0.20 -28.42
CA CYS A 240 5.44 0.16 -29.77
C CYS A 240 5.74 1.60 -30.20
N ARG A 241 6.30 2.45 -29.31
CA ARG A 241 6.63 3.87 -29.56
C ARG A 241 5.45 4.79 -29.91
N ALA A 242 4.23 4.27 -29.99
CA ALA A 242 3.02 5.07 -30.15
C ALA A 242 2.72 5.88 -28.88
N LYS A 243 2.05 7.03 -29.05
CA LYS A 243 1.64 7.91 -27.97
C LYS A 243 0.17 7.72 -27.65
N TYR A 244 -0.14 7.65 -26.36
CA TYR A 244 -1.48 7.46 -25.85
C TYR A 244 -1.76 8.40 -24.67
N ALA A 245 -3.03 8.56 -24.30
CA ALA A 245 -3.39 9.16 -23.03
C ALA A 245 -2.85 8.32 -21.87
N SER A 246 -2.50 8.97 -20.77
CA SER A 246 -1.89 8.34 -19.59
C SER A 246 -2.71 7.18 -19.00
N LEU A 247 -4.03 7.19 -19.18
CA LEU A 247 -4.93 6.10 -18.79
C LEU A 247 -4.56 4.75 -19.45
N TRP A 248 -4.00 4.78 -20.66
CA TRP A 248 -3.68 3.59 -21.45
C TRP A 248 -2.20 3.18 -21.35
N ILE A 249 -1.39 3.96 -20.62
CA ILE A 249 0.01 3.67 -20.35
C ILE A 249 0.18 3.41 -18.85
N HIS A 250 0.53 2.19 -18.49
CA HIS A 250 0.95 1.85 -17.13
C HIS A 250 2.45 1.61 -17.10
N ARG A 251 3.19 2.29 -16.21
CA ARG A 251 4.66 2.13 -16.04
C ARG A 251 5.44 2.20 -17.36
N GLY A 252 5.01 3.07 -18.28
CA GLY A 252 5.66 3.31 -19.56
C GLY A 252 5.39 2.26 -20.67
N ILE A 253 4.46 1.33 -20.45
CA ILE A 253 4.02 0.36 -21.46
C ILE A 253 2.53 0.50 -21.72
N CYS A 254 2.10 0.37 -22.98
CA CYS A 254 0.68 0.40 -23.30
C CYS A 254 0.05 -0.94 -22.98
N TRP A 255 -1.26 -0.94 -22.75
CA TRP A 255 -2.01 -2.14 -22.39
C TRP A 255 -1.76 -3.35 -23.31
N VAL A 256 -1.75 -3.15 -24.63
CA VAL A 256 -1.54 -4.25 -25.60
C VAL A 256 -0.12 -4.79 -25.59
N CYS A 257 0.89 -3.92 -25.51
CA CYS A 257 2.27 -4.38 -25.37
C CYS A 257 2.49 -5.08 -24.02
N GLU A 258 1.85 -4.60 -22.94
CA GLU A 258 1.90 -5.26 -21.64
C GLU A 258 1.33 -6.68 -21.73
N GLU A 259 0.16 -6.84 -22.35
CA GLU A 259 -0.44 -8.15 -22.52
C GLU A 259 0.35 -9.06 -23.45
N SER A 260 0.88 -8.53 -24.56
CA SER A 260 1.73 -9.30 -25.48
C SER A 260 2.96 -9.86 -24.77
N GLU A 261 3.62 -9.05 -23.93
CA GLU A 261 4.76 -9.51 -23.12
C GLU A 261 4.32 -10.58 -22.11
N ARG A 262 3.19 -10.38 -21.42
CA ARG A 262 2.64 -11.36 -20.47
C ARG A 262 2.29 -12.69 -21.13
N ASN A 263 1.67 -12.65 -22.31
CA ASN A 263 1.32 -13.84 -23.09
C ASN A 263 2.57 -14.56 -23.62
N ALA A 264 3.65 -13.82 -23.87
CA ALA A 264 4.94 -14.39 -24.22
C ALA A 264 5.75 -14.90 -23.02
N GLY A 265 5.19 -14.90 -21.81
CA GLY A 265 5.87 -15.37 -20.60
C GLY A 265 6.92 -14.40 -20.06
N ARG A 266 6.87 -13.12 -20.43
CA ARG A 266 7.88 -12.11 -20.07
C ARG A 266 7.31 -11.03 -19.17
N CYS A 267 8.20 -10.45 -18.35
CA CYS A 267 7.85 -9.31 -17.51
C CYS A 267 7.62 -8.06 -18.37
N PRO A 268 6.39 -7.48 -18.39
CA PRO A 268 6.10 -6.30 -19.20
C PRO A 268 6.75 -5.02 -18.65
N HIS A 269 7.23 -5.03 -17.39
CA HIS A 269 7.70 -3.85 -16.65
C HIS A 269 9.22 -3.72 -16.64
N ARG A 270 9.98 -4.81 -16.77
CA ARG A 270 11.45 -4.76 -16.77
C ARG A 270 12.02 -5.90 -17.61
N ALA A 271 12.72 -5.55 -18.69
CA ALA A 271 13.33 -6.54 -19.60
C ALA A 271 14.42 -7.39 -18.91
N ALA A 272 15.11 -6.82 -17.91
CA ALA A 272 16.14 -7.51 -17.14
C ALA A 272 15.60 -8.45 -16.04
N CYS A 273 14.27 -8.59 -15.90
CA CYS A 273 13.73 -9.58 -14.97
C CYS A 273 14.07 -10.99 -15.44
N ASN A 274 14.49 -11.85 -14.51
CA ASN A 274 14.74 -13.26 -14.79
C ASN A 274 13.42 -13.94 -15.25
N PRO A 275 13.40 -14.69 -16.37
CA PRO A 275 12.22 -15.44 -16.81
C PRO A 275 11.65 -16.39 -15.75
N ALA A 276 12.49 -16.99 -14.89
CA ALA A 276 12.05 -17.85 -13.80
C ALA A 276 11.29 -17.10 -12.69
N ALA A 277 11.34 -15.76 -12.68
CA ALA A 277 10.53 -14.92 -11.81
C ALA A 277 9.11 -14.65 -12.38
N PHE A 278 8.78 -15.20 -13.54
CA PHE A 278 7.47 -15.04 -14.17
C PHE A 278 6.58 -16.24 -13.90
N CYS A 279 5.38 -15.96 -13.38
CA CYS A 279 4.37 -16.97 -13.12
C CYS A 279 3.58 -17.29 -14.40
N PRO A 280 3.61 -18.54 -14.90
CA PRO A 280 2.83 -18.93 -16.08
C PRO A 280 1.32 -18.97 -15.79
N HIS A 281 0.91 -19.39 -14.59
CA HIS A 281 -0.50 -19.53 -14.20
C HIS A 281 -1.22 -18.18 -14.12
N ARG A 282 -0.56 -17.16 -13.55
CA ARG A 282 -1.13 -15.81 -13.36
C ARG A 282 -0.66 -14.80 -14.41
N LYS A 283 0.24 -15.19 -15.31
CA LYS A 283 0.88 -14.31 -16.31
C LYS A 283 1.43 -13.02 -15.69
N GLN A 284 2.10 -13.14 -14.56
CA GLN A 284 2.60 -12.03 -13.74
C GLN A 284 4.03 -12.26 -13.27
N CYS A 285 4.82 -11.19 -13.19
CA CYS A 285 6.16 -11.22 -12.61
C CYS A 285 6.07 -11.09 -11.08
N PHE A 286 6.67 -12.02 -10.34
CA PHE A 286 6.66 -12.01 -8.87
C PHE A 286 7.26 -10.74 -8.28
N LEU A 287 8.34 -10.21 -8.89
CA LEU A 287 8.96 -8.94 -8.47
C LEU A 287 8.10 -7.72 -8.79
N CYS A 288 7.80 -7.51 -10.08
CA CYS A 288 7.23 -6.24 -10.51
C CYS A 288 5.75 -6.11 -10.19
N SER A 289 5.05 -7.23 -10.02
CA SER A 289 3.61 -7.26 -9.71
C SER A 289 3.31 -7.66 -8.27
N ALA A 290 4.33 -7.89 -7.42
CA ALA A 290 4.15 -8.35 -6.04
C ALA A 290 3.18 -9.56 -5.97
N ALA A 291 3.35 -10.49 -6.92
CA ALA A 291 2.38 -11.55 -7.15
C ALA A 291 2.65 -12.76 -6.25
N SER A 292 1.57 -13.44 -5.86
CA SER A 292 1.60 -14.76 -5.21
C SER A 292 0.86 -15.78 -6.06
N CYS A 293 1.32 -17.02 -6.07
CA CYS A 293 0.71 -18.13 -6.81
C CYS A 293 0.93 -19.44 -6.04
N GLU A 294 -0.18 -20.07 -5.62
CA GLU A 294 -0.15 -21.34 -4.90
C GLU A 294 0.37 -22.48 -5.78
N GLU A 295 -0.01 -22.53 -7.06
CA GLU A 295 0.48 -23.52 -8.02
C GLU A 295 2.00 -23.42 -8.23
N CYS A 296 2.58 -22.22 -8.18
CA CYS A 296 4.04 -22.04 -8.24
C CYS A 296 4.73 -22.21 -6.89
N CYS A 297 3.97 -22.46 -5.80
CA CYS A 297 4.45 -22.44 -4.43
C CYS A 297 5.28 -21.17 -4.11
N PHE A 298 4.82 -20.01 -4.58
CA PHE A 298 5.52 -18.74 -4.44
C PHE A 298 4.60 -17.66 -3.87
N PHE A 299 5.05 -17.00 -2.82
CA PHE A 299 4.27 -16.00 -2.09
C PHE A 299 5.06 -14.70 -1.96
N TYR A 300 4.44 -13.58 -2.27
CA TYR A 300 4.93 -12.26 -1.91
C TYR A 300 4.26 -11.83 -0.61
N ALA A 301 5.03 -11.73 0.46
CA ALA A 301 4.50 -11.68 1.83
C ALA A 301 5.40 -10.87 2.78
N ASP A 302 4.80 -10.37 3.86
CA ASP A 302 5.50 -9.77 5.00
C ASP A 302 5.57 -10.76 6.19
N GLY A 303 5.98 -10.26 7.37
CA GLY A 303 6.19 -11.10 8.55
C GLY A 303 4.91 -11.75 9.10
N GLU A 304 3.77 -11.08 8.98
CA GLU A 304 2.48 -11.59 9.45
C GLU A 304 1.92 -12.62 8.47
N ASP A 305 2.03 -12.35 7.17
CA ASP A 305 1.71 -13.34 6.13
C ASP A 305 2.53 -14.62 6.34
N VAL A 306 3.83 -14.51 6.67
CA VAL A 306 4.68 -15.67 6.94
C VAL A 306 4.18 -16.48 8.14
N GLN A 307 3.72 -15.84 9.22
CA GLN A 307 3.10 -16.56 10.33
C GLN A 307 1.88 -17.36 9.87
N CYS A 308 1.00 -16.73 9.09
CA CYS A 308 -0.19 -17.38 8.55
C CYS A 308 0.17 -18.57 7.65
N LEU A 309 1.23 -18.44 6.84
CA LEU A 309 1.74 -19.52 5.99
C LEU A 309 2.31 -20.68 6.83
N VAL A 310 3.01 -20.38 7.93
CA VAL A 310 3.53 -21.41 8.86
C VAL A 310 2.38 -22.16 9.52
N GLU A 311 1.34 -21.46 9.99
CA GLU A 311 0.16 -22.09 10.59
C GLU A 311 -0.63 -22.94 9.59
N ARG A 312 -0.79 -22.44 8.36
CA ARG A 312 -1.53 -23.11 7.28
C ARG A 312 -0.81 -24.36 6.80
N PHE A 313 0.48 -24.27 6.50
CA PHE A 313 1.23 -25.34 5.85
C PHE A 313 1.96 -26.26 6.82
N LYS A 314 2.16 -25.84 8.08
CA LYS A 314 2.89 -26.59 9.12
C LYS A 314 4.20 -27.18 8.60
N PRO A 315 5.10 -26.33 8.06
CA PRO A 315 6.32 -26.81 7.42
C PRO A 315 7.23 -27.53 8.43
N VAL A 316 7.86 -28.62 7.99
CA VAL A 316 8.79 -29.40 8.82
C VAL A 316 10.12 -28.67 9.04
N ALA A 317 10.46 -27.74 8.15
CA ALA A 317 11.60 -26.84 8.31
C ALA A 317 11.29 -25.45 7.74
N ILE A 318 11.80 -24.42 8.41
CA ILE A 318 11.65 -23.02 8.02
C ILE A 318 13.05 -22.43 7.87
N TYR A 319 13.34 -21.87 6.69
CA TYR A 319 14.61 -21.22 6.41
C TYR A 319 14.36 -19.73 6.23
N LEU A 320 15.00 -18.91 7.06
CA LEU A 320 14.83 -17.46 7.05
C LEU A 320 16.17 -16.81 6.69
N ASP A 321 16.18 -15.97 5.67
CA ASP A 321 17.30 -15.08 5.47
C ASP A 321 17.45 -14.07 6.61
N PHE A 322 18.68 -13.59 6.84
CA PHE A 322 18.98 -12.63 7.88
C PHE A 322 18.88 -11.17 7.42
N ASP A 323 19.70 -10.75 6.44
CA ASP A 323 19.86 -9.33 6.10
C ASP A 323 18.67 -8.84 5.29
N ARG A 324 18.01 -7.75 5.70
CA ARG A 324 16.76 -7.21 5.12
C ARG A 324 15.55 -8.13 5.19
N THR A 325 15.73 -9.42 5.46
CA THR A 325 14.65 -10.36 5.77
C THR A 325 14.33 -10.38 7.26
N LEU A 326 15.04 -11.17 8.09
CA LEU A 326 14.81 -11.22 9.54
C LEU A 326 15.27 -9.95 10.28
N CYS A 327 16.38 -9.34 9.87
CA CYS A 327 16.96 -8.13 10.47
C CYS A 327 16.98 -6.95 9.49
N THR A 328 16.92 -5.70 9.98
CA THR A 328 17.02 -4.49 9.14
C THR A 328 18.45 -4.21 8.64
N THR A 329 19.42 -5.04 8.99
CA THR A 329 20.80 -4.90 8.56
C THR A 329 20.90 -4.96 7.03
N ARG A 330 21.74 -4.09 6.44
CA ARG A 330 22.07 -4.19 5.02
C ARG A 330 23.06 -5.33 4.81
N GLY A 331 22.93 -6.05 3.70
CA GLY A 331 23.75 -7.22 3.36
C GLY A 331 25.23 -7.06 3.73
N GLY A 332 25.71 -7.93 4.63
CA GLY A 332 27.11 -7.98 5.06
C GLY A 332 27.54 -6.99 6.15
N GLY A 333 26.61 -6.25 6.77
CA GLY A 333 26.90 -5.42 7.95
C GLY A 333 26.77 -6.18 9.27
N SER A 334 27.44 -5.72 10.33
CA SER A 334 27.21 -6.26 11.68
C SER A 334 25.90 -5.72 12.26
N PRO A 335 25.01 -6.57 12.82
CA PRO A 335 23.76 -6.11 13.44
C PRO A 335 23.97 -5.38 14.78
N LEU A 336 25.18 -5.44 15.35
CA LEU A 336 25.53 -4.72 16.58
C LEU A 336 25.90 -3.25 16.34
N VAL A 337 26.15 -2.87 15.08
CA VAL A 337 26.58 -1.52 14.70
C VAL A 337 25.40 -0.76 14.12
N GLY A 338 24.82 0.15 14.91
CA GLY A 338 23.68 0.99 14.52
C GLY A 338 22.34 0.52 15.09
N ASN A 339 21.26 1.21 14.71
CA ASN A 339 19.92 0.93 15.20
C ASN A 339 19.23 -0.13 14.32
N HIS A 340 19.53 -1.39 14.58
CA HIS A 340 18.93 -2.53 13.89
C HIS A 340 17.82 -3.19 14.71
N SER A 341 16.83 -3.74 14.00
CA SER A 341 15.70 -4.43 14.62
C SER A 341 15.34 -5.69 13.86
N LEU A 342 14.79 -6.67 14.59
CA LEU A 342 14.19 -7.86 14.00
C LEU A 342 12.79 -7.54 13.50
N ASP A 343 12.37 -8.27 12.47
CA ASP A 343 10.97 -8.29 12.06
C ASP A 343 10.10 -8.98 13.13
N PRO A 344 9.04 -8.34 13.67
CA PRO A 344 8.23 -8.94 14.73
C PRO A 344 7.53 -10.23 14.29
N GLY A 345 7.11 -10.29 13.02
CA GLY A 345 6.43 -11.43 12.43
C GLY A 345 7.32 -12.66 12.46
N LEU A 346 8.51 -12.51 11.87
CA LEU A 346 9.54 -13.55 11.80
C LEU A 346 10.15 -13.89 13.16
N LEU A 347 10.26 -12.92 14.08
CA LEU A 347 10.67 -13.15 15.47
C LEU A 347 9.72 -14.10 16.20
N SER A 348 8.41 -13.94 16.00
CA SER A 348 7.41 -14.84 16.57
C SER A 348 7.54 -16.25 15.99
N VAL A 349 7.77 -16.37 14.68
CA VAL A 349 8.00 -17.68 14.02
C VAL A 349 9.20 -18.40 14.65
N LEU A 350 10.32 -17.70 14.84
CA LEU A 350 11.51 -18.26 15.48
C LEU A 350 11.29 -18.63 16.94
N SER A 351 10.45 -17.88 17.65
CA SER A 351 10.15 -18.12 19.06
C SER A 351 9.19 -19.29 19.27
N CYS A 352 8.22 -19.47 18.37
CA CYS A 352 7.25 -20.57 18.40
C CYS A 352 7.80 -21.88 17.82
N ALA A 353 8.75 -21.81 16.89
CA ALA A 353 9.28 -22.96 16.18
C ALA A 353 10.83 -23.03 16.19
N PRO A 354 11.50 -22.92 17.35
CA PRO A 354 12.97 -22.79 17.42
C PRO A 354 13.72 -24.03 16.90
N GLU A 355 13.09 -25.20 16.93
CA GLU A 355 13.70 -26.45 16.47
C GLU A 355 13.65 -26.66 14.96
N THR A 356 12.62 -26.12 14.30
CA THR A 356 12.42 -26.27 12.85
C THR A 356 12.85 -25.04 12.07
N ALA A 357 12.98 -23.88 12.72
CA ALA A 357 13.42 -22.65 12.10
C ALA A 357 14.95 -22.47 12.14
N THR A 358 15.53 -22.22 10.98
CA THR A 358 16.96 -21.97 10.78
C THR A 358 17.16 -20.65 10.04
N VAL A 359 17.99 -19.79 10.61
CA VAL A 359 18.45 -18.56 9.96
C VAL A 359 19.58 -18.92 8.99
N VAL A 360 19.41 -18.63 7.71
CA VAL A 360 20.39 -18.90 6.65
C VAL A 360 20.96 -17.58 6.15
N THR A 361 22.26 -17.35 6.34
CA THR A 361 22.88 -16.08 5.98
C THR A 361 24.17 -16.24 5.19
N ARG A 362 24.51 -15.24 4.37
CA ARG A 362 25.83 -15.05 3.76
C ARG A 362 26.72 -14.10 4.56
N ASN A 363 26.16 -13.49 5.58
CA ASN A 363 26.83 -12.48 6.38
C ASN A 363 27.98 -13.11 7.16
N SER A 364 29.19 -12.58 6.98
CA SER A 364 30.41 -13.07 7.62
C SER A 364 30.47 -12.76 9.12
N TYR A 365 29.67 -11.80 9.61
CA TYR A 365 29.60 -11.42 11.03
C TYR A 365 28.76 -12.40 11.87
N ARG A 366 29.02 -13.70 11.72
CA ARG A 366 28.23 -14.78 12.36
C ARG A 366 28.13 -14.62 13.88
N ASP A 367 29.23 -14.29 14.54
CA ASP A 367 29.27 -14.19 16.00
C ASP A 367 28.51 -12.96 16.51
N ASP A 368 28.57 -11.85 15.76
CA ASP A 368 27.76 -10.66 16.06
C ASP A 368 26.27 -10.94 15.87
N ILE A 369 25.90 -11.69 14.83
CA ILE A 369 24.52 -12.13 14.61
C ILE A 369 24.05 -13.01 15.77
N LYS A 370 24.85 -13.99 16.19
CA LYS A 370 24.52 -14.84 17.35
C LYS A 370 24.30 -14.01 18.61
N LYS A 371 25.22 -13.10 18.91
CA LYS A 371 25.12 -12.22 20.07
C LYS A 371 23.89 -11.32 20.00
N PHE A 372 23.61 -10.75 18.82
CA PHE A 372 22.42 -9.93 18.60
C PHE A 372 21.12 -10.73 18.79
N MET A 373 21.06 -11.95 18.27
CA MET A 373 19.93 -12.86 18.44
C MET A 373 19.72 -13.24 19.91
N GLU A 374 20.81 -13.52 20.64
CA GLU A 374 20.77 -13.80 22.08
C GLU A 374 20.23 -12.61 22.89
N MET A 375 20.68 -11.39 22.58
CA MET A 375 20.15 -10.15 23.18
C MET A 375 18.66 -9.94 22.91
N LYS A 376 18.11 -10.57 21.87
CA LYS A 376 16.69 -10.53 21.52
C LYS A 376 15.91 -11.76 22.00
N GLY A 377 16.51 -12.59 22.86
CA GLY A 377 15.89 -13.78 23.44
C GLY A 377 15.89 -15.02 22.52
N LEU A 378 16.59 -14.97 21.39
CA LEU A 378 16.66 -16.05 20.39
C LEU A 378 17.97 -16.85 20.45
N GLY A 379 18.60 -16.98 21.62
CA GLY A 379 19.88 -17.68 21.78
C GLY A 379 19.87 -19.16 21.32
N ARG A 380 18.68 -19.78 21.19
CA ARG A 380 18.50 -21.16 20.72
C ARG A 380 18.29 -21.28 19.21
N ALA A 381 18.11 -20.18 18.48
CA ALA A 381 17.84 -20.24 17.05
C ALA A 381 19.04 -20.82 16.28
N LYS A 382 18.76 -21.75 15.36
CA LYS A 382 19.79 -22.35 14.51
C LYS A 382 20.26 -21.33 13.48
N ILE A 383 21.57 -21.15 13.34
CA ILE A 383 22.17 -20.22 12.36
C ILE A 383 23.11 -20.99 11.45
N PHE A 384 22.76 -21.05 10.17
CA PHE A 384 23.56 -21.61 9.10
C PHE A 384 24.20 -20.48 8.28
N THR A 385 25.52 -20.50 8.18
CA THR A 385 26.27 -19.52 7.38
C THR A 385 26.76 -20.19 6.11
N THR A 386 26.28 -19.71 4.98
CA THR A 386 26.73 -20.12 3.65
C THR A 386 28.07 -19.49 3.31
N ARG A 387 28.94 -20.22 2.61
CA ARG A 387 30.23 -19.66 2.17
C ARG A 387 30.00 -18.61 1.08
N LYS A 388 30.96 -17.70 0.95
CA LYS A 388 30.97 -16.70 -0.12
C LYS A 388 30.89 -17.42 -1.49
N HIS A 389 30.00 -16.96 -2.37
CA HIS A 389 29.70 -17.55 -3.68
C HIS A 389 28.94 -18.90 -3.69
N GLN A 390 28.50 -19.41 -2.52
CA GLN A 390 27.56 -20.53 -2.46
C GLN A 390 26.13 -20.02 -2.32
N SER A 391 25.17 -20.80 -2.85
CA SER A 391 23.75 -20.47 -2.75
C SER A 391 23.14 -21.06 -1.48
N LYS A 392 22.13 -20.36 -0.95
CA LYS A 392 21.39 -20.82 0.24
C LYS A 392 20.64 -22.12 0.01
N ALA A 393 20.45 -22.53 -1.25
CA ALA A 393 19.91 -23.83 -1.59
C ALA A 393 20.68 -24.98 -0.95
N ASP A 394 21.99 -24.84 -0.68
CA ASP A 394 22.80 -25.87 -0.03
C ASP A 394 22.25 -26.25 1.35
N ALA A 395 21.66 -25.30 2.08
CA ALA A 395 21.04 -25.56 3.38
C ALA A 395 19.73 -26.38 3.30
N MET A 396 19.15 -26.47 2.11
CA MET A 396 17.82 -27.05 1.86
C MET A 396 17.86 -28.31 0.99
N ILE A 397 18.94 -28.51 0.22
CA ILE A 397 19.11 -29.67 -0.67
C ILE A 397 19.26 -30.96 0.14
N ASP A 398 19.99 -30.92 1.25
CA ASP A 398 20.19 -32.07 2.16
C ASP A 398 18.92 -32.50 2.91
N ALA A 399 17.84 -31.71 2.85
CA ALA A 399 16.50 -32.14 3.29
C ALA A 399 15.85 -33.06 2.24
N SER A 400 16.60 -34.00 1.67
CA SER A 400 16.23 -34.88 0.56
C SER A 400 15.23 -35.99 0.93
N GLU A 401 14.91 -36.15 2.21
CA GLU A 401 14.00 -37.18 2.73
C GLU A 401 12.65 -36.60 3.18
N LEU A 402 12.13 -35.57 2.50
CA LEU A 402 10.78 -35.09 2.79
C LEU A 402 9.75 -36.14 2.38
N GLY A 403 8.85 -36.46 3.30
CA GLY A 403 7.65 -37.23 2.99
C GLY A 403 6.78 -36.55 1.92
N PRO A 404 5.85 -37.30 1.29
CA PRO A 404 4.99 -36.77 0.22
C PRO A 404 4.16 -35.53 0.63
N GLU A 405 3.76 -35.48 1.90
CA GLU A 405 2.94 -34.40 2.49
C GLU A 405 3.76 -33.34 3.23
N GLU A 406 5.08 -33.54 3.36
CA GLU A 406 5.94 -32.63 4.08
C GLU A 406 6.37 -31.47 3.19
N CYS A 407 6.47 -30.29 3.79
CA CYS A 407 6.96 -29.12 3.09
C CYS A 407 7.92 -28.27 3.92
N ILE A 408 8.72 -27.50 3.20
CA ILE A 408 9.67 -26.53 3.72
C ILE A 408 9.18 -25.13 3.36
N LEU A 409 9.38 -24.17 4.25
CA LEU A 409 9.18 -22.76 3.97
C LEU A 409 10.53 -22.05 3.85
N PHE A 410 10.78 -21.37 2.73
CA PHE A 410 11.99 -20.56 2.54
C PHE A 410 11.61 -19.09 2.33
N VAL A 411 12.15 -18.21 3.17
CA VAL A 411 11.83 -16.77 3.21
C VAL A 411 13.10 -15.97 2.94
N ASP A 412 13.08 -15.14 1.89
CA ASP A 412 14.22 -14.33 1.46
C ASP A 412 13.73 -13.04 0.78
N ASP A 413 14.44 -11.91 0.97
CA ASP A 413 14.16 -10.65 0.28
C ASP A 413 14.64 -10.66 -1.18
N THR A 414 15.50 -11.61 -1.52
CA THR A 414 16.19 -11.67 -2.80
C THR A 414 15.62 -12.80 -3.65
N ILE A 415 14.90 -12.44 -4.71
CA ILE A 415 14.27 -13.44 -5.60
C ILE A 415 15.27 -14.43 -6.21
N ALA A 416 16.52 -14.03 -6.42
CA ALA A 416 17.55 -14.89 -7.01
C ALA A 416 17.82 -16.14 -6.17
N GLU A 417 17.69 -16.05 -4.83
CA GLU A 417 17.80 -17.21 -3.95
C GLU A 417 16.57 -18.12 -4.07
N LEU A 418 15.38 -17.52 -4.20
CA LEU A 418 14.10 -18.25 -4.27
C LEU A 418 13.89 -18.97 -5.61
N ILE A 419 14.49 -18.48 -6.69
CA ILE A 419 14.40 -19.08 -8.03
C ILE A 419 15.66 -19.87 -8.41
N ASP A 420 16.48 -20.26 -7.42
CA ASP A 420 17.65 -21.10 -7.67
C ASP A 420 17.23 -22.38 -8.41
N PRO A 421 17.81 -22.67 -9.59
CA PRO A 421 17.44 -23.83 -10.40
C PRO A 421 17.52 -25.16 -9.63
N ARG A 422 18.39 -25.26 -8.63
CA ARG A 422 18.60 -26.46 -7.81
C ARG A 422 17.41 -26.76 -6.89
N LEU A 423 16.53 -25.78 -6.68
CA LEU A 423 15.31 -25.94 -5.88
C LEU A 423 14.09 -26.33 -6.73
N THR A 424 14.23 -26.42 -8.06
CA THR A 424 13.13 -26.64 -9.02
C THR A 424 12.30 -27.87 -8.72
N GLU A 425 12.96 -29.01 -8.58
CA GLU A 425 12.29 -30.27 -8.29
C GLU A 425 11.43 -30.21 -7.01
N LYS A 426 11.93 -29.56 -5.94
CA LYS A 426 11.22 -29.46 -4.67
C LYS A 426 9.97 -28.58 -4.77
N TYR A 427 10.04 -27.43 -5.47
CA TYR A 427 8.85 -26.57 -5.58
C TYR A 427 7.85 -27.08 -6.63
N GLU A 428 8.29 -27.78 -7.69
CA GLU A 428 7.39 -28.44 -8.64
C GLU A 428 6.60 -29.59 -8.01
N ARG A 429 7.21 -30.30 -7.05
CA ARG A 429 6.52 -31.29 -6.20
C ARG A 429 5.67 -30.67 -5.08
N GLY A 430 5.65 -29.34 -4.96
CA GLY A 430 4.93 -28.64 -3.90
C GLY A 430 5.55 -28.73 -2.50
N GLN A 431 6.71 -29.36 -2.37
CA GLN A 431 7.43 -29.57 -1.10
C GLN A 431 8.23 -28.34 -0.64
N LEU A 432 8.45 -27.36 -1.50
CA LEU A 432 9.09 -26.09 -1.13
C LEU A 432 8.16 -24.92 -1.38
N LYS A 433 7.73 -24.26 -0.30
CA LYS A 433 7.03 -22.98 -0.31
C LYS A 433 8.05 -21.85 -0.23
N ARG A 434 8.01 -20.94 -1.20
CA ARG A 434 8.97 -19.85 -1.34
C ARG A 434 8.29 -18.53 -1.04
N VAL A 435 8.93 -17.70 -0.23
CA VAL A 435 8.41 -16.40 0.18
C VAL A 435 9.41 -15.32 -0.21
N LEU A 436 9.00 -14.47 -1.15
CA LEU A 436 9.66 -13.19 -1.40
C LEU A 436 9.21 -12.20 -0.35
N PHE A 437 10.10 -11.96 0.60
CA PHE A 437 9.81 -11.15 1.76
C PHE A 437 9.90 -9.66 1.45
N SER A 438 8.91 -8.90 1.91
CA SER A 438 8.97 -7.44 1.91
C SER A 438 8.59 -6.91 3.29
N ARG A 439 9.47 -6.08 3.86
CA ARG A 439 9.17 -5.33 5.10
C ARG A 439 8.15 -4.21 4.90
N ALA A 440 7.94 -3.79 3.66
CA ALA A 440 7.14 -2.64 3.28
C ALA A 440 6.04 -3.10 2.31
N ARG A 441 4.97 -3.72 2.83
CA ARG A 441 3.75 -3.90 2.04
C ARG A 441 2.97 -2.58 2.09
N ILE A 442 2.64 -2.05 0.90
CA ILE A 442 1.79 -0.85 0.73
C ILE A 442 0.33 -1.31 0.66
#